data_AF-A0A9E2UDR6-F1
#
_entry.id   AF-A0A9E2UDR6-F1
#
_cell.length_a   1.000
_cell.length_b   1.000
_cell.length_c   1.000
_cell.angle_alpha   90.00
_cell.angle_beta   90.00
_cell.angle_gamma   90.00
#
_symmetry.space_group_name_H-M   'P 1'
#
loop_
_entity.id
_entity.type
_entity.pdbx_description
1 polymer ?
#
loop_
_entity_poly.entity_id
_entity_poly.type
_entity_poly.pdbx_seq_one_letter_code
_entity_poly.pdbx_strand_id
1 'polypeptide(L)'
;MIEKFAQLPMWGTVVAAKLARLVNPPLFDRLRGMPLLHGFAGRSAIRTPDPVLLAVLAIDRVGPAAVRACASGVEVCVTAPDEATASVLRAALAQTARRRRTDRLIRIVVD
;
A
#
# COMPACT_ATOMS: atom_id res chain seq x y z
N MET A 1 20.36 20.87 46.58
CA MET A 1 19.87 20.06 47.70
C MET A 1 18.67 19.26 47.19
N ILE A 2 18.90 17.96 46.92
CA ILE A 2 17.95 16.82 46.88
C ILE A 2 16.84 16.90 45.81
N GLU A 3 17.02 16.24 44.65
CA GLU A 3 16.59 14.85 44.35
C GLU A 3 15.08 14.57 44.53
N LYS A 4 14.39 14.25 43.42
CA LYS A 4 13.53 13.06 43.26
C LYS A 4 12.70 13.18 41.97
N PHE A 5 12.89 12.24 41.05
CA PHE A 5 11.84 11.44 40.39
C PHE A 5 12.52 10.51 39.37
N ALA A 6 13.43 9.67 39.87
CA ALA A 6 13.84 8.47 39.18
C ALA A 6 13.03 7.32 39.78
N GLN A 7 12.15 6.71 38.98
CA GLN A 7 11.75 5.30 39.05
C GLN A 7 10.76 5.00 37.91
N LEU A 8 11.30 4.74 36.71
CA LEU A 8 10.60 4.02 35.65
C LEU A 8 10.95 2.52 35.79
N PRO A 9 9.97 1.59 35.80
CA PRO A 9 10.21 0.20 36.13
C PRO A 9 11.02 -0.54 35.05
N MET A 10 12.00 -1.31 35.51
CA MET A 10 12.99 -2.13 34.79
C MET A 10 12.42 -3.30 33.95
N TRP A 11 11.24 -3.17 33.34
CA TRP A 11 10.65 -4.24 32.51
C TRP A 11 10.70 -3.94 31.00
N GLY A 12 10.78 -2.67 30.60
CA GLY A 12 10.80 -2.27 29.19
C GLY A 12 12.12 -2.55 28.47
N THR A 13 13.26 -2.43 29.17
CA THR A 13 14.60 -2.53 28.57
C THR A 13 14.98 -3.96 28.19
N VAL A 14 14.57 -4.95 28.97
CA VAL A 14 14.86 -6.37 28.65
C VAL A 14 14.05 -6.84 27.45
N VAL A 15 12.78 -6.42 27.34
CA VAL A 15 11.92 -6.75 26.19
C VAL A 15 12.38 -6.03 24.93
N ALA A 16 12.76 -4.75 25.03
CA ALA A 16 13.31 -3.98 23.91
C ALA A 16 14.65 -4.57 23.42
N ALA A 17 15.55 -4.98 24.32
CA ALA A 17 16.81 -5.62 23.95
C ALA A 17 16.60 -7.01 23.33
N LYS A 18 15.60 -7.78 23.81
CA LYS A 18 15.26 -9.10 23.25
C LYS A 18 14.59 -9.00 21.88
N LEU A 19 13.76 -7.97 21.65
CA LEU A 19 13.20 -7.65 20.34
C LEU A 19 14.25 -7.10 19.37
N ALA A 20 15.17 -6.26 19.83
CA ALA A 20 16.28 -5.76 19.01
C ALA A 20 17.22 -6.88 18.54
N ARG A 21 17.42 -7.93 19.35
CA ARG A 21 18.13 -9.15 18.90
C ARG A 21 17.36 -9.96 17.86
N LEU A 22 16.03 -9.92 17.87
CA LEU A 22 15.18 -10.59 16.89
C LEU A 22 15.11 -9.84 15.54
N VAL A 23 15.21 -8.51 15.59
CA VAL A 23 15.16 -7.60 14.43
C VAL A 23 16.56 -7.21 13.94
N ASN A 24 17.60 -7.92 14.38
CA ASN A 24 18.97 -7.64 14.00
C ASN A 24 19.17 -7.96 12.50
N PRO A 25 19.59 -7.00 11.65
CA PRO A 25 19.70 -7.18 10.21
C PRO A 25 20.66 -8.28 9.70
N PRO A 26 21.76 -8.68 10.38
CA PRO A 26 22.72 -9.60 9.74
C PRO A 26 22.22 -11.05 9.63
N LEU A 27 21.14 -11.43 10.31
CA LEU A 27 20.56 -12.78 10.20
C LEU A 27 19.54 -12.86 9.05
N PHE A 28 18.80 -11.79 8.78
CA PHE A 28 17.83 -11.73 7.68
C PHE A 28 18.50 -11.69 6.30
N ASP A 29 19.64 -11.00 6.16
CA ASP A 29 20.39 -11.01 4.90
C ASP A 29 20.99 -12.38 4.57
N ARG A 30 21.31 -13.19 5.59
CA ARG A 30 21.78 -14.57 5.41
C ARG A 30 20.67 -15.52 4.96
N LEU A 31 19.42 -15.27 5.38
CA LEU A 31 18.25 -16.01 4.91
C LEU A 31 17.90 -15.70 3.45
N ARG A 32 18.17 -14.47 2.99
CA ARG A 32 17.94 -14.03 1.60
C ARG A 32 18.74 -14.84 0.56
N GLY A 33 19.87 -15.41 0.96
CA GLY A 33 20.70 -16.30 0.13
C GLY A 33 20.25 -17.77 0.10
N MET A 34 19.18 -18.14 0.80
CA MET A 34 18.67 -19.52 0.80
C MET A 34 17.85 -19.82 -0.46
N PRO A 35 18.06 -20.97 -1.13
CA PRO A 35 17.40 -21.32 -2.40
C PRO A 35 15.86 -21.47 -2.28
N LEU A 36 15.32 -21.55 -1.06
CA LEU A 36 13.87 -21.59 -0.80
C LEU A 36 13.19 -20.20 -0.88
N LEU A 37 13.95 -19.10 -0.87
CA LEU A 37 13.40 -17.72 -0.94
C LEU A 37 13.63 -17.03 -2.29
N HIS A 38 14.28 -17.70 -3.26
CA HIS A 38 14.41 -17.18 -4.63
C HIS A 38 13.03 -16.92 -5.29
N GLY A 39 11.99 -17.66 -4.90
CA GLY A 39 10.62 -17.39 -5.35
C GLY A 39 10.07 -16.02 -4.95
N PHE A 40 10.62 -15.38 -3.91
CA PHE A 40 10.26 -14.02 -3.49
C PHE A 40 11.21 -12.94 -4.02
N ALA A 41 12.42 -13.31 -4.44
CA ALA A 41 13.36 -12.38 -5.10
C ALA A 41 12.92 -12.03 -6.53
N GLY A 42 12.06 -12.85 -7.13
CA GLY A 42 11.34 -12.56 -8.38
C GLY A 42 10.15 -11.62 -8.24
N ARG A 43 9.96 -10.94 -7.09
CA ARG A 43 9.07 -9.79 -7.00
C ARG A 43 9.70 -8.66 -7.81
N SER A 44 9.43 -8.72 -9.11
CA SER A 44 9.68 -7.69 -10.12
C SER A 44 9.60 -6.34 -9.45
N ALA A 45 10.67 -5.54 -9.54
CA ALA A 45 10.73 -4.20 -8.98
C ALA A 45 9.45 -3.47 -9.39
N ILE A 46 8.50 -3.36 -8.44
CA ILE A 46 7.20 -2.76 -8.72
C ILE A 46 7.53 -1.31 -9.05
N ARG A 47 7.49 -0.97 -10.33
CA ARG A 47 7.78 0.37 -10.80
C ARG A 47 6.73 1.25 -10.16
N THR A 48 7.14 2.07 -9.21
CA THR A 48 6.24 3.02 -8.56
C THR A 48 5.67 3.91 -9.67
N PRO A 49 4.34 3.93 -9.87
CA PRO A 49 3.75 4.74 -10.94
C PRO A 49 4.07 6.21 -10.71
N ASP A 50 4.27 6.95 -11.80
CA ASP A 50 4.49 8.39 -11.72
C ASP A 50 3.30 9.07 -11.02
N PRO A 51 3.51 9.79 -9.90
CA PRO A 51 2.42 10.43 -9.17
C PRO A 51 1.68 11.48 -10.00
N VAL A 52 2.35 12.16 -10.94
CA VAL A 52 1.69 13.14 -11.81
C VAL A 52 0.75 12.42 -12.78
N LEU A 53 1.22 11.37 -13.45
CA LEU A 53 0.38 10.52 -14.29
C LEU A 53 -0.81 9.93 -13.52
N LEU A 54 -0.61 9.47 -12.28
CA LEU A 54 -1.72 8.98 -11.44
C LEU A 54 -2.78 10.06 -11.18
N ALA A 55 -2.36 11.30 -10.89
CA ALA A 55 -3.28 12.40 -10.68
C ALA A 55 -4.06 12.74 -11.95
N VAL A 56 -3.38 12.78 -13.11
CA VAL A 56 -4.01 13.02 -14.41
C VAL A 56 -5.05 11.93 -14.71
N LEU A 57 -4.70 10.65 -14.55
CA LEU A 57 -5.64 9.54 -14.78
C LEU A 57 -6.84 9.58 -13.83
N ALA A 58 -6.62 9.97 -12.57
CA ALA A 58 -7.69 10.10 -11.59
C ALA A 58 -8.67 11.22 -11.99
N ILE A 59 -8.16 12.36 -12.44
CA ILE A 59 -8.99 13.52 -12.84
C ILE A 59 -9.70 13.24 -14.16
N ASP A 60 -8.97 12.81 -15.18
CA ASP A 60 -9.48 12.75 -16.56
C ASP A 60 -10.30 11.50 -16.84
N ARG A 61 -10.01 10.39 -16.15
CA ARG A 61 -10.68 9.10 -16.40
C ARG A 61 -11.58 8.69 -15.25
N VAL A 62 -11.04 8.63 -14.02
CA VAL A 62 -11.78 8.10 -12.87
C VAL A 62 -12.88 9.06 -12.41
N GLY A 63 -12.63 10.38 -12.38
CA GLY A 63 -13.63 11.39 -12.00
C GLY A 63 -14.91 11.31 -12.85
N PRO A 64 -14.83 11.41 -14.18
CA PRO A 64 -15.98 11.25 -15.07
C PRO A 64 -16.64 9.87 -14.98
N ALA A 65 -15.87 8.81 -14.74
CA ALA A 65 -16.44 7.48 -14.53
C ALA A 65 -17.26 7.41 -13.24
N ALA A 66 -16.81 8.03 -12.15
CA ALA A 66 -17.55 8.09 -10.89
C ALA A 66 -18.86 8.87 -11.02
N VAL A 67 -18.85 9.99 -11.76
CA VAL A 67 -20.07 10.75 -12.05
C VAL A 67 -21.05 9.91 -12.87
N ARG A 68 -20.58 9.23 -13.93
CA ARG A 68 -21.42 8.36 -14.77
C ARG A 68 -21.98 7.17 -13.99
N ALA A 69 -21.16 6.50 -13.20
CA ALA A 69 -21.59 5.39 -12.34
C ALA A 69 -22.64 5.85 -11.31
N CYS A 70 -22.48 7.05 -10.75
CA CYS A 70 -23.44 7.63 -9.82
C CYS A 70 -24.78 7.97 -10.49
N ALA A 71 -24.73 8.63 -11.66
CA ALA A 71 -25.92 9.09 -12.37
C ALA A 71 -26.71 7.94 -13.02
N SER A 72 -26.01 6.94 -13.56
CA SER A 72 -26.65 5.84 -14.29
C SER A 72 -26.92 4.60 -13.43
N GLY A 73 -26.15 4.40 -12.35
CA GLY A 73 -26.18 3.14 -11.59
C GLY A 73 -25.60 1.94 -12.35
N VAL A 74 -24.94 2.16 -13.49
CA VAL A 74 -24.36 1.12 -14.34
C VAL A 74 -22.85 0.99 -14.11
N GLU A 75 -22.31 -0.21 -14.32
CA GLU A 75 -20.86 -0.45 -14.29
C GLU A 75 -20.13 0.34 -15.39
N VAL A 76 -19.03 0.99 -15.03
CA VAL A 76 -18.20 1.78 -15.94
C VAL A 76 -16.77 1.25 -15.92
N CYS A 77 -16.25 0.89 -17.09
CA CYS A 77 -14.85 0.48 -17.25
C CYS A 77 -13.95 1.70 -17.47
N VAL A 78 -12.80 1.72 -16.80
CA VAL A 78 -11.74 2.72 -16.96
C VAL A 78 -10.45 2.00 -17.28
N THR A 79 -9.77 2.42 -18.34
CA THR A 79 -8.51 1.81 -18.74
C THR A 79 -7.32 2.47 -18.06
N ALA A 80 -6.35 1.65 -17.66
CA ALA A 80 -5.08 2.03 -17.07
C ALA A 80 -3.93 1.53 -17.97
N PRO A 81 -2.84 2.30 -18.09
CA PRO A 81 -1.75 2.00 -19.03
C PRO A 81 -0.91 0.78 -18.64
N ASP A 82 -0.92 0.41 -17.37
CA ASP A 82 -0.15 -0.72 -16.85
C ASP A 82 -0.76 -1.22 -15.53
N GLU A 83 -0.37 -2.42 -15.13
CA GLU A 83 -0.91 -3.07 -13.93
C GLU A 83 -0.48 -2.39 -12.62
N ALA A 84 0.68 -1.72 -12.57
CA ALA A 84 1.10 -1.00 -11.36
C ALA A 84 0.18 0.22 -11.14
N THR A 85 -0.10 0.97 -12.20
CA THR A 85 -1.06 2.06 -12.21
C THR A 85 -2.48 1.56 -11.89
N ALA A 86 -2.90 0.46 -12.52
CA ALA A 86 -4.22 -0.13 -12.28
C ALA A 86 -4.39 -0.54 -10.81
N SER A 87 -3.38 -1.17 -10.21
CA SER A 87 -3.37 -1.57 -8.81
C SER A 87 -3.57 -0.37 -7.88
N VAL A 88 -2.86 0.74 -8.12
CA VAL A 88 -3.01 1.96 -7.31
C VAL A 88 -4.41 2.56 -7.44
N LEU A 89 -4.96 2.64 -8.65
CA LEU A 89 -6.31 3.17 -8.88
C LEU A 89 -7.38 2.28 -8.24
N ARG A 90 -7.24 0.95 -8.33
CA ARG A 90 -8.14 -0.01 -7.65
C ARG A 90 -8.08 0.16 -6.13
N ALA A 91 -6.88 0.33 -5.57
CA ALA A 91 -6.73 0.58 -4.13
C ALA A 91 -7.37 1.90 -3.69
N ALA A 92 -7.22 2.97 -4.50
CA ALA A 92 -7.86 4.25 -4.25
C ALA A 92 -9.39 4.13 -4.27
N LEU A 93 -9.96 3.44 -5.26
CA LEU A 93 -11.41 3.19 -5.34
C LEU A 93 -11.93 2.34 -4.17
N ALA A 94 -11.18 1.32 -3.74
CA ALA A 94 -11.54 0.53 -2.57
C ALA A 94 -11.57 1.38 -1.28
N GLN A 95 -10.67 2.37 -1.17
CA GLN A 95 -10.66 3.29 -0.05
C GLN A 95 -11.87 4.25 -0.08
N THR A 96 -12.24 4.76 -1.25
CA THR A 96 -13.35 5.73 -1.39
C THR A 96 -14.72 5.07 -1.39
N ALA A 97 -14.83 3.80 -1.81
CA ALA A 97 -16.05 3.01 -1.78
C ALA A 97 -16.66 2.89 -0.37
N ARG A 98 -15.84 3.08 0.68
CA ARG A 98 -16.29 3.16 2.08
C ARG A 98 -17.26 4.33 2.32
N ARG A 99 -17.15 5.40 1.53
CA ARG A 99 -17.99 6.61 1.62
C ARG A 99 -18.93 6.74 0.41
N ARG A 100 -18.48 6.36 -0.78
CA ARG A 100 -19.25 6.44 -2.02
C ARG A 100 -19.54 5.04 -2.55
N ARG A 101 -20.72 4.50 -2.24
CA ARG A 101 -21.12 3.14 -2.63
C ARG A 101 -21.07 2.92 -4.15
N THR A 102 -21.25 3.96 -4.96
CA THR A 102 -21.22 3.90 -6.43
C THR A 102 -19.82 3.67 -6.98
N ASP A 103 -18.75 3.94 -6.22
CA ASP A 103 -17.37 3.68 -6.65
C ASP A 103 -17.14 2.17 -6.89
N ARG A 104 -17.98 1.28 -6.32
CA ARG A 104 -17.95 -0.18 -6.58
C ARG A 104 -18.34 -0.58 -8.01
N LEU A 105 -18.99 0.33 -8.73
CA LEU A 105 -19.40 0.13 -10.13
C LEU A 105 -18.29 0.52 -11.10
N ILE A 106 -17.14 0.99 -10.62
CA ILE A 106 -16.03 1.40 -11.48
C ILE A 106 -15.04 0.24 -11.55
N ARG A 107 -14.81 -0.26 -12.77
CA ARG A 107 -13.88 -1.35 -13.03
C ARG A 107 -12.63 -0.84 -13.73
N ILE A 108 -11.47 -1.04 -13.12
CA ILE A 108 -10.18 -0.69 -13.73
C ILE A 108 -9.64 -1.87 -14.56
N VAL A 109 -9.48 -1.65 -15.86
CA VAL A 109 -8.97 -2.60 -16.86
C VAL A 109 -7.58 -2.15 -17.32
N VAL A 110 -6.67 -3.07 -17.62
CA VAL A 110 -5.36 -2.75 -18.20
C VAL A 110 -5.47 -2.78 -19.71
N ASP A 111 -4.91 -1.76 -20.37
CA ASP A 111 -4.80 -1.66 -21.84
C ASP A 111 -3.77 -2.66 -22.41
#